data_AF-A0A7C6H7K8-F1
#
_entry.id   AF-A0A7C6H7K8-F1
#
_cell.length_a   1.000
_cell.length_b   1.000
_cell.length_c   1.000
_cell.angle_alpha   90.00
_cell.angle_beta   90.00
_cell.angle_gamma   90.00
#
_symmetry.space_group_name_H-M   'P 1'
#
loop_
_entity.id
_entity.type
_entity.pdbx_description
1 polymer ?
#
loop_
_entity_poly.entity_id
_entity_poly.type
_entity_poly.pdbx_seq_one_letter_code
_entity_poly.pdbx_strand_id
1 'polypeptide(L)'
;MTEIKKKKSTAHILEIVVVIMLGITALFTAWASWVGSLHGGNQSTNYTKSNNIAAEGNSEYNAGVQNMMQDMMLWSEVSDLQIDISFAQDNGNDEALEQAANKLFFKLNDNLTSEMATVIGWNWEYASDNPTEIVLDWMQNEQATVSPFSDEAFVSSYFASAQTLLAESDAVLAQGVKDNTNGDAYGLVTVIYGVVLFLLGIAGSFKSDKNKYVIIAVSLLSFLIATIYMLTIPMPTGFSVIGFFKP
;
A
#
# COMPACT_ATOMS: atom_id res chain seq x y z
N MET A 1 -35.95 -55.58 -45.62
CA MET A 1 -34.98 -54.50 -45.84
C MET A 1 -34.39 -54.13 -44.50
N THR A 2 -33.16 -54.54 -44.22
CA THR A 2 -32.50 -54.28 -42.94
C THR A 2 -31.61 -53.05 -43.15
N GLU A 3 -31.96 -51.92 -42.54
CA GLU A 3 -31.11 -50.73 -42.55
C GLU A 3 -29.77 -51.07 -41.89
N ILE A 4 -28.70 -51.12 -42.67
CA ILE A 4 -27.35 -51.15 -42.16
C ILE A 4 -27.03 -49.73 -41.67
N LYS A 5 -27.16 -49.49 -40.36
CA LYS A 5 -26.66 -48.27 -39.70
C LYS A 5 -25.16 -48.15 -40.00
N LYS A 6 -24.82 -47.32 -40.99
CA LYS A 6 -23.44 -47.04 -41.41
C LYS A 6 -22.70 -46.46 -40.20
N LYS A 7 -21.85 -47.27 -39.56
CA LYS A 7 -20.99 -46.86 -38.43
C LYS A 7 -20.23 -45.61 -38.89
N LYS A 8 -20.50 -44.44 -38.28
CA LYS A 8 -19.81 -43.19 -38.62
C LYS A 8 -18.30 -43.48 -38.59
N SER A 9 -17.60 -43.15 -39.68
CA SER A 9 -16.15 -43.31 -39.77
C SER A 9 -15.51 -42.54 -38.62
N THR A 10 -14.56 -43.16 -37.91
CA THR A 10 -13.82 -42.56 -36.79
C THR A 10 -13.25 -41.18 -37.15
N ALA A 11 -12.90 -40.97 -38.41
CA ALA A 11 -12.45 -39.68 -38.94
C ALA A 11 -13.51 -38.57 -38.81
N HIS A 12 -14.77 -38.86 -39.08
CA HIS A 12 -15.88 -37.90 -38.99
C HIS A 12 -16.22 -37.55 -37.53
N ILE A 13 -16.13 -38.53 -36.62
CA ILE A 13 -16.28 -38.28 -35.18
C ILE A 13 -15.16 -37.35 -34.70
N LEU A 14 -13.93 -37.61 -35.13
CA LEU A 14 -12.76 -36.82 -34.77
C LEU A 14 -12.81 -35.40 -35.32
N GLU A 15 -13.33 -35.19 -36.53
CA GLU A 15 -13.61 -33.85 -37.07
C GLU A 15 -14.61 -33.07 -36.22
N ILE A 16 -15.71 -33.71 -35.82
CA ILE A 16 -16.71 -33.08 -34.94
C ILE A 16 -16.06 -32.69 -33.60
N VAL A 17 -15.26 -33.59 -33.00
CA VAL A 17 -14.57 -33.32 -31.74
C VAL A 17 -13.61 -32.14 -31.87
N VAL A 18 -12.82 -32.05 -32.95
CA VAL A 18 -11.91 -30.93 -33.19
C VAL A 18 -12.68 -29.61 -33.30
N VAL A 19 -13.79 -29.58 -34.05
CA VAL A 19 -14.62 -28.36 -34.20
C VAL A 19 -15.21 -27.92 -32.85
N ILE A 20 -15.71 -28.87 -32.05
CA ILE A 20 -16.23 -28.57 -30.70
C ILE A 20 -15.10 -28.03 -29.81
N MET A 21 -13.93 -28.66 -29.82
CA MET A 21 -12.78 -28.23 -29.03
C MET A 21 -12.26 -26.86 -29.45
N LEU A 22 -12.28 -26.51 -30.73
CA LEU A 22 -11.97 -25.16 -31.21
C LEU A 22 -12.93 -24.13 -30.60
N GLY A 23 -14.24 -24.41 -30.63
CA GLY A 23 -15.25 -23.53 -30.03
C GLY A 23 -15.07 -23.36 -28.52
N ILE A 24 -14.88 -24.46 -27.79
CA ILE A 24 -14.64 -24.43 -26.34
C ILE A 24 -13.36 -23.67 -26.01
N THR A 25 -12.27 -23.96 -26.72
CA THR A 25 -10.97 -23.29 -26.48
C THR A 25 -11.09 -21.79 -26.74
N ALA A 26 -11.84 -21.37 -27.76
CA ALA A 26 -12.07 -19.95 -28.02
C ALA A 26 -12.82 -19.26 -26.86
N LEU A 27 -13.85 -19.89 -26.29
CA LEU A 27 -14.57 -19.37 -25.14
C LEU A 27 -13.66 -19.23 -23.90
N PHE A 28 -12.84 -20.25 -23.63
CA PHE A 28 -11.89 -20.22 -22.52
C PHE A 28 -10.78 -19.18 -22.74
N THR A 29 -10.35 -18.97 -23.97
CA THR A 29 -9.39 -17.90 -24.35
C THR A 29 -9.99 -16.53 -24.04
N ALA A 30 -11.23 -16.29 -24.49
CA ALA A 30 -11.92 -15.03 -24.24
C ALA A 30 -12.15 -14.80 -22.74
N TRP A 31 -12.53 -15.84 -22.00
CA TRP A 31 -12.68 -15.79 -20.56
C TRP A 31 -11.37 -15.44 -19.84
N ALA A 32 -10.29 -16.17 -20.14
CA ALA A 32 -8.99 -15.93 -19.53
C ALA A 32 -8.47 -14.51 -19.81
N SER A 33 -8.60 -14.05 -21.05
CA SER A 33 -8.23 -12.69 -21.46
C SER A 33 -9.01 -11.63 -20.68
N TRP A 34 -10.34 -11.80 -20.57
CA TRP A 34 -11.20 -10.88 -19.82
C TRP A 34 -10.85 -10.84 -18.33
N VAL A 35 -10.70 -12.00 -17.68
CA VAL A 35 -10.33 -12.05 -16.25
C VAL A 35 -8.93 -11.46 -16.01
N GLY A 36 -7.97 -11.71 -16.90
CA GLY A 36 -6.66 -11.07 -16.84
C GLY A 36 -6.74 -9.55 -16.91
N SER A 37 -7.62 -9.00 -17.77
CA SER A 37 -7.84 -7.55 -17.86
C SER A 37 -8.47 -6.94 -16.60
N LEU A 38 -9.33 -7.69 -15.90
CA LEU A 38 -9.92 -7.25 -14.63
C LEU A 38 -8.86 -7.16 -13.53
N HIS A 39 -7.97 -8.15 -13.44
CA HIS A 39 -6.80 -8.10 -12.57
C HIS A 39 -5.90 -6.90 -12.90
N GLY A 40 -5.64 -6.63 -14.19
CA GLY A 40 -4.91 -5.43 -14.63
C GLY A 40 -5.59 -4.11 -14.24
N GLY A 41 -6.92 -4.05 -14.29
CA GLY A 41 -7.70 -2.89 -13.82
C GLY A 41 -7.53 -2.63 -12.32
N ASN A 42 -7.65 -3.68 -11.51
CA ASN A 42 -7.44 -3.62 -10.06
C ASN A 42 -5.99 -3.25 -9.72
N GLN A 43 -5.02 -3.85 -10.40
CA GLN A 43 -3.59 -3.53 -10.29
C GLN A 43 -3.31 -2.04 -10.54
N SER A 44 -3.85 -1.49 -11.64
CA SER A 44 -3.68 -0.07 -11.97
C SER A 44 -4.27 0.83 -10.88
N THR A 45 -5.48 0.52 -10.40
CA THR A 45 -6.16 1.28 -9.35
C THR A 45 -5.39 1.22 -8.02
N ASN A 46 -4.93 0.03 -7.62
CA ASN A 46 -4.15 -0.15 -6.40
C ASN A 46 -2.80 0.57 -6.48
N TYR A 47 -2.11 0.55 -7.63
CA TYR A 47 -0.87 1.31 -7.78
C TYR A 47 -1.09 2.82 -7.74
N THR A 48 -2.14 3.35 -8.37
CA THR A 48 -2.48 4.77 -8.25
C THR A 48 -2.82 5.13 -6.80
N LYS A 49 -3.64 4.32 -6.12
CA LYS A 49 -4.01 4.56 -4.71
C LYS A 49 -2.77 4.53 -3.81
N SER A 50 -1.92 3.53 -3.94
CA SER A 50 -0.66 3.42 -3.18
C SER A 50 0.23 4.64 -3.41
N ASN A 51 0.45 5.04 -4.66
CA ASN A 51 1.28 6.22 -4.97
C ASN A 51 0.72 7.51 -4.36
N ASN A 52 -0.60 7.71 -4.40
CA ASN A 52 -1.23 8.88 -3.79
C ASN A 52 -1.05 8.89 -2.26
N ILE A 53 -1.30 7.76 -1.60
CA ILE A 53 -1.12 7.63 -0.15
C ILE A 53 0.36 7.80 0.23
N ALA A 54 1.29 7.24 -0.55
CA ALA A 54 2.71 7.42 -0.32
C ALA A 54 3.13 8.89 -0.47
N ALA A 55 2.59 9.60 -1.46
CA ALA A 55 2.85 11.02 -1.62
C ALA A 55 2.36 11.83 -0.40
N GLU A 56 1.17 11.52 0.11
CA GLU A 56 0.61 12.11 1.32
C GLU A 56 1.47 11.78 2.56
N GLY A 57 1.82 10.51 2.76
CA GLY A 57 2.69 10.08 3.86
C GLY A 57 4.07 10.75 3.83
N ASN A 58 4.66 10.94 2.64
CA ASN A 58 5.92 11.67 2.50
C ASN A 58 5.76 13.18 2.78
N SER A 59 4.61 13.76 2.43
CA SER A 59 4.29 15.15 2.80
C SER A 59 4.21 15.31 4.31
N GLU A 60 3.48 14.42 4.98
CA GLU A 60 3.35 14.38 6.45
C GLU A 60 4.70 14.15 7.13
N TYR A 61 5.56 13.29 6.57
CA TYR A 61 6.91 13.10 7.09
C TYR A 61 7.71 14.40 7.05
N ASN A 62 7.67 15.12 5.92
CA ASN A 62 8.37 16.39 5.77
C ASN A 62 7.79 17.48 6.69
N ALA A 63 6.48 17.47 6.95
CA ALA A 63 5.85 18.36 7.93
C ALA A 63 6.32 18.01 9.35
N GLY A 64 6.38 16.72 9.70
CA GLY A 64 6.95 16.23 10.96
C GLY A 64 8.39 16.70 11.18
N VAL A 65 9.25 16.61 10.16
CA VAL A 65 10.64 17.12 10.22
C VAL A 65 10.66 18.64 10.50
N GLN A 66 9.80 19.42 9.84
CA GLN A 66 9.74 20.87 10.03
C GLN A 66 9.27 21.24 11.44
N ASN A 67 8.22 20.58 11.93
CA ASN A 67 7.70 20.80 13.29
C ASN A 67 8.74 20.41 14.34
N MET A 68 9.40 19.27 14.16
CA MET A 68 10.50 18.84 15.05
C MET A 68 11.63 19.86 15.05
N MET A 69 12.02 20.39 13.88
CA MET A 69 13.06 21.43 13.80
C MET A 69 12.64 22.72 14.49
N GLN A 70 11.37 23.13 14.37
CA GLN A 70 10.83 24.29 15.07
C GLN A 70 10.90 24.13 16.58
N ASP A 71 10.46 22.98 17.10
CA ASP A 71 10.50 22.69 18.53
C ASP A 71 11.96 22.55 19.04
N MET A 72 12.88 22.03 18.22
CA MET A 72 14.31 21.98 18.58
C MET A 72 14.92 23.38 18.70
N MET A 73 14.53 24.31 17.82
CA MET A 73 14.96 25.70 17.91
C MET A 73 14.39 26.36 19.17
N LEU A 74 13.08 26.17 19.44
CA LEU A 74 12.45 26.67 20.67
C LEU A 74 13.17 26.12 21.92
N TRP A 75 13.45 24.81 21.96
CA TRP A 75 14.13 24.19 23.09
C TRP A 75 15.55 24.72 23.31
N SER A 76 16.29 25.01 22.23
CA SER A 76 17.61 25.63 22.33
C SER A 76 17.50 26.98 23.04
N GLU A 77 16.54 27.81 22.65
CA GLU A 77 16.31 29.11 23.30
C GLU A 77 15.84 28.97 24.76
N VAL A 78 15.00 27.97 25.05
CA VAL A 78 14.58 27.63 26.41
C VAL A 78 15.78 27.27 27.27
N SER A 79 16.64 26.37 26.77
CA SER A 79 17.84 25.93 27.48
C SER A 79 18.79 27.09 27.75
N ASP A 80 19.01 27.97 26.76
CA ASP A 80 19.86 29.16 26.91
C ASP A 80 19.30 30.11 28.00
N LEU A 81 17.99 30.37 28.00
CA LEU A 81 17.36 31.23 29.00
C LEU A 81 17.36 30.61 30.40
N GLN A 82 17.23 29.29 30.54
CA GLN A 82 17.37 28.61 31.82
C GLN A 82 18.78 28.76 32.41
N ILE A 83 19.81 28.74 31.57
CA ILE A 83 21.20 29.01 31.97
C ILE A 83 21.34 30.46 32.44
N ASP A 84 20.80 31.43 31.68
CA ASP A 84 20.84 32.85 32.05
C ASP A 84 20.14 33.12 33.39
N ILE A 85 18.98 32.49 33.62
CA ILE A 85 18.24 32.54 34.89
C ILE A 85 19.10 32.01 36.04
N SER A 86 19.70 30.83 35.86
CA SER A 86 20.55 30.21 36.89
C SER A 86 21.75 31.10 37.22
N PHE A 87 22.40 31.67 36.19
CA PHE A 87 23.52 32.59 36.37
C PHE A 87 23.11 33.89 37.08
N ALA A 88 21.94 34.46 36.75
CA ALA A 88 21.44 35.66 37.41
C ALA A 88 21.13 35.40 38.89
N GLN A 89 20.57 34.23 39.22
CA GLN A 89 20.33 33.79 40.61
C GLN A 89 21.64 33.67 41.39
N ASP A 90 22.65 32.99 40.82
CA ASP A 90 23.95 32.78 41.48
C ASP A 90 24.69 34.09 41.77
N ASN A 91 24.48 35.12 40.94
CA ASN A 91 25.11 36.44 41.10
C ASN A 91 24.25 37.47 41.84
N GLY A 92 23.02 37.11 42.24
CA GLY A 92 22.09 38.04 42.89
C GLY A 92 21.70 39.23 42.00
N ASN A 93 21.61 39.03 40.68
CA ASN A 93 21.24 40.08 39.73
C ASN A 93 19.75 40.00 39.37
N ASP A 94 18.93 40.66 40.18
CA ASP A 94 17.46 40.60 40.07
C ASP A 94 16.93 41.13 38.72
N GLU A 95 17.56 42.16 38.15
CA GLU A 95 17.14 42.73 36.86
C GLU A 95 17.38 41.76 35.70
N ALA A 96 18.54 41.09 35.68
CA ALA A 96 18.85 40.06 34.69
C ALA A 96 17.94 38.83 34.83
N LEU A 97 17.64 38.43 36.07
CA LEU A 97 16.74 37.34 36.39
C LEU A 97 15.34 37.61 35.84
N GLU A 98 14.76 38.77 36.18
CA GLU A 98 13.43 39.18 35.71
C GLU A 98 13.39 39.26 34.18
N GLN A 99 14.44 39.78 33.54
CA GLN A 99 14.49 39.87 32.08
C GLN A 99 14.49 38.47 31.42
N ALA A 100 15.32 37.55 31.88
CA ALA A 100 15.43 36.22 31.30
C ALA A 100 14.15 35.38 31.55
N ALA A 101 13.61 35.44 32.77
CA ALA A 101 12.39 34.72 33.13
C ALA A 101 11.17 35.23 32.35
N ASN A 102 10.99 36.56 32.20
CA ASN A 102 9.91 37.12 31.38
C ASN A 102 10.02 36.66 29.91
N LYS A 103 11.22 36.70 29.32
CA LYS A 103 11.42 36.23 27.93
C LYS A 103 11.04 34.76 27.79
N LEU A 104 11.45 33.92 28.73
CA LEU A 104 11.15 32.50 28.72
C LEU A 104 9.65 32.25 28.85
N PHE A 105 8.99 32.94 29.78
CA PHE A 105 7.54 32.87 29.95
C PHE A 105 6.78 33.16 28.64
N PHE A 106 7.06 34.29 27.98
CA PHE A 106 6.35 34.63 26.73
C PHE A 106 6.68 33.66 25.60
N LYS A 107 7.94 33.19 25.48
CA LYS A 107 8.30 32.18 24.47
C LYS A 107 7.50 30.88 24.64
N LEU A 108 7.38 30.39 25.88
CA LEU A 108 6.62 29.18 26.19
C LEU A 108 5.11 29.39 26.03
N ASN A 109 4.57 30.58 26.32
CA ASN A 109 3.14 30.85 26.11
C ASN A 109 2.77 30.97 24.62
N ASP A 110 3.66 31.54 23.80
CA ASP A 110 3.33 31.87 22.42
C ASP A 110 3.67 30.76 21.41
N ASN A 111 4.70 29.95 21.68
CA ASN A 111 5.28 29.05 20.67
C ASN A 111 5.28 27.57 21.05
N LEU A 112 4.97 27.24 22.30
CA LEU A 112 5.04 25.86 22.78
C LEU A 112 3.84 25.05 22.31
N THR A 113 4.10 23.90 21.70
CA THR A 113 3.06 22.94 21.32
C THR A 113 2.50 22.23 22.56
N SER A 114 1.26 21.77 22.49
CA SER A 114 0.62 21.04 23.61
C SER A 114 1.35 19.72 23.92
N GLU A 115 1.87 19.09 22.88
CA GLU A 115 2.67 17.87 22.94
C GLU A 115 3.98 18.13 23.68
N MET A 116 4.74 19.16 23.29
CA MET A 116 6.00 19.49 23.96
C MET A 116 5.78 19.97 25.40
N ALA A 117 4.71 20.73 25.66
CA ALA A 117 4.34 21.17 27.01
C ALA A 117 4.15 19.99 27.97
N THR A 118 3.50 18.92 27.50
CA THR A 118 3.31 17.69 28.27
C THR A 118 4.65 17.04 28.65
N VAL A 119 5.60 17.01 27.71
CA VAL A 119 6.91 16.37 27.93
C VAL A 119 7.78 17.16 28.91
N ILE A 120 7.79 18.49 28.78
CA ILE A 120 8.60 19.37 29.63
C ILE A 120 7.89 19.77 30.94
N GLY A 121 6.67 19.30 31.17
CA GLY A 121 5.88 19.61 32.36
C GLY A 121 5.42 21.08 32.46
N TRP A 122 5.26 21.75 31.32
CA TRP A 122 4.69 23.10 31.27
C TRP A 122 3.16 23.03 31.23
N ASN A 123 2.50 23.95 31.94
CA ASN A 123 1.06 24.14 31.90
C ASN A 123 0.74 25.64 31.80
N TRP A 124 -0.45 25.97 31.33
CA TRP A 124 -0.92 27.35 31.21
C TRP A 124 -1.86 27.77 32.36
N GLU A 125 -1.89 26.99 33.43
CA GLU A 125 -2.73 27.22 34.60
C GLU A 125 -1.88 27.71 35.77
N TYR A 126 -1.76 29.04 35.89
CA TYR A 126 -0.84 29.66 36.83
C TYR A 126 -1.50 30.01 38.16
N ALA A 127 -0.75 29.79 39.26
CA ALA A 127 -1.15 30.22 40.61
C ALA A 127 -0.74 31.67 40.93
N SER A 128 0.14 32.26 40.12
CA SER A 128 0.64 33.64 40.22
C SER A 128 0.43 34.36 38.90
N ASP A 129 0.31 35.69 38.95
CA ASP A 129 0.31 36.55 37.75
C ASP A 129 1.73 37.04 37.40
N ASN A 130 2.74 36.70 38.19
CA ASN A 130 4.12 37.11 37.99
C ASN A 130 4.87 36.08 37.11
N PRO A 131 5.28 36.44 35.88
CA PRO A 131 5.99 35.53 34.97
C PRO A 131 7.27 34.94 35.57
N THR A 132 7.98 35.72 36.39
CA THR A 132 9.22 35.26 37.03
C THR A 132 8.94 34.14 38.03
N GLU A 133 7.90 34.29 38.86
CA GLU A 133 7.52 33.25 39.82
C GLU A 133 7.07 31.97 39.11
N ILE A 134 6.29 32.10 38.04
CA ILE A 134 5.80 30.96 37.23
C ILE A 134 6.96 30.17 36.63
N VAL A 135 7.92 30.86 36.01
CA VAL A 135 9.07 30.20 35.38
C VAL A 135 9.96 29.53 36.42
N LEU A 136 10.21 30.19 37.55
CA LEU A 136 11.03 29.63 38.62
C LEU A 136 10.36 28.44 39.31
N ASP A 137 9.03 28.42 39.41
CA ASP A 137 8.28 27.26 39.88
C ASP A 137 8.39 26.09 38.89
N TRP A 138 8.16 26.33 37.60
CA TRP A 138 8.31 25.32 36.56
C TRP A 138 9.73 24.73 36.49
N MET A 139 10.77 25.57 36.62
CA MET A 139 12.18 25.11 36.59
C MET A 139 12.56 24.19 37.76
N GLN A 140 11.73 24.07 38.81
CA GLN A 140 11.93 23.08 39.86
C GLN A 140 11.52 21.66 39.43
N ASN A 141 10.74 21.52 38.36
CA ASN A 141 10.35 20.22 37.82
C ASN A 141 11.53 19.54 37.12
N GLU A 142 11.73 18.25 37.40
CA GLU A 142 12.80 17.46 36.74
C GLU A 142 12.66 17.51 35.20
N GLN A 143 11.41 17.45 34.70
CA GLN A 143 11.09 17.52 33.28
C GLN A 143 11.52 18.84 32.61
N ALA A 144 11.61 19.94 33.35
CA ALA A 144 12.05 21.22 32.81
C ALA A 144 13.55 21.23 32.45
N THR A 145 14.34 20.32 33.02
CA THR A 145 15.80 20.27 32.84
C THR A 145 16.26 19.22 31.84
N VAL A 146 15.35 18.37 31.36
CA VAL A 146 15.63 17.28 30.44
C VAL A 146 15.16 17.66 29.04
N SER A 147 16.01 17.46 28.04
CA SER A 147 15.62 17.71 26.65
C SER A 147 14.42 16.84 26.25
N PRO A 148 13.32 17.41 25.74
CA PRO A 148 12.17 16.63 25.29
C PRO A 148 12.54 15.72 24.11
N PHE A 149 13.60 16.04 23.36
CA PHE A 149 14.13 15.20 22.27
C PHE A 149 14.90 13.97 22.74
N SER A 150 15.07 13.79 24.06
CA SER A 150 15.53 12.52 24.62
C SER A 150 14.41 11.51 24.83
N ASP A 151 13.14 11.96 24.75
CA ASP A 151 11.97 11.09 24.79
C ASP A 151 11.68 10.51 23.39
N GLU A 152 11.91 9.20 23.23
CA GLU A 152 11.69 8.51 21.95
C GLU A 152 10.22 8.55 21.52
N ALA A 153 9.27 8.53 22.45
CA ALA A 153 7.84 8.57 22.13
C ALA A 153 7.47 9.96 21.57
N PHE A 154 7.98 11.02 22.18
CA PHE A 154 7.82 12.39 21.67
C PHE A 154 8.42 12.54 20.27
N VAL A 155 9.66 12.10 20.06
CA VAL A 155 10.31 12.17 18.74
C VAL A 155 9.54 11.33 17.69
N SER A 156 9.04 10.16 18.07
CA SER A 156 8.26 9.31 17.16
C SER A 156 6.89 9.91 16.81
N SER A 157 6.31 10.73 17.70
CA SER A 157 4.97 11.30 17.53
C SER A 157 4.89 12.23 16.31
N TYR A 158 5.96 12.95 15.98
CA TYR A 158 6.05 13.79 14.77
C TYR A 158 5.81 13.02 13.47
N PHE A 159 6.07 11.70 13.49
CA PHE A 159 6.00 10.85 12.30
C PHE A 159 4.87 9.84 12.35
N ALA A 160 3.98 9.88 13.35
CA ALA A 160 2.93 8.87 13.53
C ALA A 160 1.94 8.83 12.35
N SER A 161 1.52 10.02 11.87
CA SER A 161 0.66 10.19 10.70
C SER A 161 1.33 9.61 9.44
N ALA A 162 2.56 10.03 9.18
CA ALA A 162 3.36 9.57 8.04
C ALA A 162 3.56 8.05 8.03
N GLN A 163 3.94 7.46 9.18
CA GLN A 163 4.14 6.02 9.32
C GLN A 163 2.85 5.25 9.02
N THR A 164 1.70 5.75 9.50
CA THR A 164 0.40 5.12 9.25
C THR A 164 0.06 5.12 7.77
N LEU A 165 0.22 6.26 7.09
CA LEU A 165 -0.05 6.40 5.66
C LEU A 165 0.90 5.53 4.82
N LEU A 166 2.21 5.56 5.12
CA LEU A 166 3.18 4.75 4.39
C LEU A 166 2.92 3.25 4.57
N ALA A 167 2.54 2.81 5.78
CA ALA A 167 2.12 1.42 6.01
C ALA A 167 0.85 1.04 5.24
N GLU A 168 -0.14 1.94 5.14
CA GLU A 168 -1.32 1.71 4.30
C GLU A 168 -0.93 1.62 2.82
N SER A 169 -0.05 2.51 2.35
CA SER A 169 0.44 2.50 0.97
C SER A 169 1.11 1.16 0.62
N ASP A 170 1.96 0.65 1.50
CA ASP A 170 2.64 -0.64 1.31
C ASP A 170 1.65 -1.81 1.25
N ALA A 171 0.63 -1.80 2.10
CA ALA A 171 -0.42 -2.82 2.09
C ALA A 171 -1.22 -2.80 0.77
N VAL A 172 -1.57 -1.61 0.28
CA VAL A 172 -2.28 -1.44 -1.01
C VAL A 172 -1.38 -1.84 -2.18
N LEU A 173 -0.09 -1.49 -2.14
CA LEU A 173 0.88 -1.88 -3.16
C LEU A 173 1.01 -3.40 -3.25
N ALA A 174 1.14 -4.07 -2.09
CA ALA A 174 1.21 -5.52 -2.02
C ALA A 174 -0.03 -6.19 -2.63
N GLN A 175 -1.21 -5.59 -2.48
CA GLN A 175 -2.41 -6.07 -3.15
C GLN A 175 -2.35 -5.86 -4.68
N GLY A 176 -1.90 -4.69 -5.14
CA GLY A 176 -1.69 -4.44 -6.57
C GLY A 176 -0.69 -5.40 -7.22
N VAL A 177 0.37 -5.79 -6.51
CA VAL A 177 1.36 -6.79 -6.98
C VAL A 177 0.73 -8.18 -7.13
N LYS A 178 -0.15 -8.58 -6.19
CA LYS A 178 -0.90 -9.84 -6.30
C LYS A 178 -1.82 -9.83 -7.52
N ASP A 179 -2.54 -8.73 -7.73
CA ASP A 179 -3.43 -8.57 -8.90
C ASP A 179 -2.61 -8.61 -10.20
N ASN A 180 -1.44 -7.94 -10.24
CA ASN A 180 -0.54 -8.02 -11.39
C ASN A 180 -0.14 -9.46 -11.71
N THR A 181 0.34 -10.19 -10.69
CA THR A 181 0.82 -11.57 -10.83
C THR A 181 -0.29 -12.50 -11.33
N ASN A 182 -1.51 -12.33 -10.80
CA ASN A 182 -2.66 -13.10 -11.24
C ASN A 182 -3.06 -12.75 -12.68
N GLY A 183 -3.06 -11.45 -13.04
CA GLY A 183 -3.32 -10.97 -14.39
C GLY A 183 -2.35 -11.55 -15.42
N ASP A 184 -1.05 -11.52 -15.11
CA ASP A 184 0.01 -12.10 -15.95
C ASP A 184 -0.16 -13.62 -16.12
N ALA A 185 -0.57 -14.33 -15.05
CA ALA A 185 -0.86 -15.76 -15.12
C ALA A 185 -2.05 -16.07 -16.06
N TYR A 186 -3.10 -15.24 -16.07
CA TYR A 186 -4.18 -15.34 -17.05
C TYR A 186 -3.72 -14.99 -18.48
N GLY A 187 -2.77 -14.07 -18.62
CA GLY A 187 -2.08 -13.80 -19.89
C GLY A 187 -1.40 -15.06 -20.44
N LEU A 188 -0.64 -15.77 -19.60
CA LEU A 188 -0.02 -17.05 -19.97
C LEU A 188 -1.06 -18.10 -20.40
N VAL A 189 -2.14 -18.26 -19.64
CA VAL A 189 -3.25 -19.17 -20.00
C VAL A 189 -3.83 -18.84 -21.37
N THR A 190 -4.03 -17.56 -21.66
CA THR A 190 -4.55 -17.07 -22.96
C THR A 190 -3.61 -17.45 -24.10
N VAL A 191 -2.30 -17.30 -23.91
CA VAL A 191 -1.28 -17.71 -24.90
C VAL A 191 -1.32 -19.21 -25.14
N ILE A 192 -1.41 -20.03 -24.07
CA ILE A 192 -1.49 -21.50 -24.21
C ILE A 192 -2.75 -21.90 -24.98
N TYR A 193 -3.91 -21.30 -24.70
CA TYR A 193 -5.11 -21.56 -25.48
C TYR A 193 -4.98 -21.13 -26.95
N GLY A 194 -4.27 -20.04 -27.24
CA GLY A 194 -3.93 -19.65 -28.61
C GLY A 194 -3.12 -20.73 -29.34
N VAL A 195 -2.14 -21.34 -28.67
CA VAL A 195 -1.39 -22.48 -29.20
C VAL A 195 -2.31 -23.69 -29.44
N VAL A 196 -3.21 -23.99 -28.50
CA VAL A 196 -4.20 -25.08 -28.67
C VAL A 196 -5.10 -24.85 -29.87
N LEU A 197 -5.64 -23.63 -30.05
CA LEU A 197 -6.45 -23.25 -31.20
C LEU A 197 -5.69 -23.44 -32.52
N PHE A 198 -4.43 -23.02 -32.56
CA PHE A 198 -3.58 -23.19 -33.73
C PHE A 198 -3.37 -24.67 -34.06
N LEU A 199 -2.97 -25.49 -33.08
CA LEU A 199 -2.72 -26.92 -33.26
C LEU A 199 -3.98 -27.68 -33.72
N LEU A 200 -5.14 -27.37 -33.13
CA LEU A 200 -6.42 -27.92 -33.55
C LEU A 200 -6.82 -27.46 -34.97
N GLY A 201 -6.55 -26.19 -35.31
CA GLY A 201 -6.83 -25.62 -36.62
C GLY A 201 -6.04 -26.27 -37.75
N ILE A 202 -4.76 -26.58 -37.52
CA ILE A 202 -3.92 -27.27 -38.51
C ILE A 202 -4.12 -28.79 -38.53
N ALA A 203 -4.80 -29.37 -37.54
CA ALA A 203 -5.02 -30.82 -37.44
C ALA A 203 -5.73 -31.40 -38.70
N GLY A 204 -6.59 -30.61 -39.35
CA GLY A 204 -7.29 -31.01 -40.58
C GLY A 204 -6.39 -31.11 -41.82
N SER A 205 -5.19 -30.50 -41.79
CA SER A 205 -4.27 -30.46 -42.93
C SER A 205 -3.37 -31.70 -43.05
N PHE A 206 -3.29 -32.53 -42.01
CA PHE A 206 -2.40 -33.71 -42.00
C PHE A 206 -2.98 -34.87 -42.80
N LYS A 207 -2.21 -35.33 -43.80
CA LYS A 207 -2.55 -36.52 -44.62
C LYS A 207 -2.37 -37.85 -43.87
N SER A 208 -1.48 -37.88 -42.87
CA SER A 208 -1.21 -39.07 -42.05
C SER A 208 -2.10 -39.06 -40.82
N ASP A 209 -2.94 -40.08 -40.68
CA ASP A 209 -3.81 -40.25 -39.51
C ASP A 209 -3.02 -40.25 -38.20
N LYS A 210 -1.82 -40.84 -38.18
CA LYS A 210 -0.95 -40.85 -36.99
C LYS A 210 -0.59 -39.45 -36.54
N ASN A 211 -0.18 -38.58 -37.48
CA ASN A 211 0.22 -37.21 -37.17
C ASN A 211 -0.99 -36.38 -36.69
N LYS A 212 -2.17 -36.64 -37.27
CA LYS A 212 -3.44 -36.05 -36.82
C LYS A 212 -3.78 -36.42 -35.38
N TYR A 213 -3.65 -37.70 -35.01
CA TYR A 213 -3.88 -38.14 -33.63
C TYR A 213 -2.87 -37.54 -32.65
N VAL A 214 -1.58 -37.48 -33.03
CA VAL A 214 -0.53 -36.90 -32.17
C VAL A 214 -0.81 -35.43 -31.88
N ILE A 215 -1.12 -34.63 -32.90
CA ILE A 215 -1.32 -33.18 -32.70
C ILE A 215 -2.59 -32.88 -31.89
N ILE A 216 -3.65 -33.67 -32.08
CA ILE A 216 -4.87 -33.58 -31.28
C ILE A 216 -4.59 -33.97 -29.83
N ALA A 217 -3.86 -35.06 -29.59
CA ALA A 217 -3.51 -35.49 -28.24
C ALA A 217 -2.69 -34.43 -27.49
N VAL A 218 -1.69 -33.83 -28.15
CA VAL A 218 -0.90 -32.73 -27.59
C VAL A 218 -1.78 -31.51 -27.31
N SER A 219 -2.69 -31.16 -28.23
CA SER A 219 -3.61 -30.03 -28.03
C SER A 219 -4.52 -30.23 -26.82
N LEU A 220 -5.08 -31.44 -26.67
CA LEU A 220 -5.93 -31.79 -25.53
C LEU A 220 -5.16 -31.77 -24.22
N LEU A 221 -3.92 -32.28 -24.20
CA LEU A 221 -3.06 -32.25 -23.02
C LEU A 221 -2.74 -30.80 -22.60
N SER A 222 -2.31 -29.96 -23.55
CA SER A 222 -2.04 -28.54 -23.30
C SER A 222 -3.29 -27.79 -22.83
N PHE A 223 -4.45 -28.07 -23.42
CA PHE A 223 -5.73 -27.50 -22.98
C PHE A 223 -6.01 -27.86 -21.52
N LEU A 224 -5.89 -29.14 -21.15
CA LEU A 224 -6.14 -29.59 -19.78
C LEU A 224 -5.18 -28.94 -18.78
N ILE A 225 -3.88 -28.86 -19.11
CA ILE A 225 -2.88 -28.20 -18.26
C ILE A 225 -3.24 -26.73 -18.06
N ALA A 226 -3.56 -26.01 -19.13
CA ALA A 226 -3.95 -24.60 -19.07
C ALA A 226 -5.22 -24.40 -18.24
N THR A 227 -6.23 -25.25 -18.42
CA THR A 227 -7.48 -25.17 -17.65
C THR A 227 -7.26 -25.48 -16.18
N ILE A 228 -6.49 -26.52 -15.85
CA ILE A 228 -6.16 -26.83 -14.45
C ILE A 228 -5.41 -25.65 -13.82
N TYR A 229 -4.38 -25.12 -14.48
CA TYR A 229 -3.65 -23.97 -13.98
C TYR A 229 -4.56 -22.74 -13.80
N MET A 230 -5.40 -22.43 -14.79
CA MET A 230 -6.37 -21.33 -14.73
C MET A 230 -7.31 -21.43 -13.51
N LEU A 231 -7.74 -22.65 -13.16
CA LEU A 231 -8.61 -22.89 -12.01
C LEU A 231 -7.90 -22.73 -10.65
N THR A 232 -6.56 -22.72 -10.64
CA THR A 232 -5.77 -22.44 -9.42
C THR A 232 -5.54 -20.95 -9.17
N ILE A 233 -5.76 -20.09 -10.18
CA ILE A 233 -5.55 -18.65 -10.06
C ILE A 233 -6.77 -18.03 -9.35
N PRO A 234 -6.58 -17.17 -8.33
CA PRO A 234 -7.68 -16.49 -7.67
C PRO A 234 -8.45 -15.57 -8.63
N MET A 235 -9.76 -15.50 -8.45
CA MET A 235 -10.58 -14.51 -9.16
C MET A 235 -10.29 -13.09 -8.64
N PRO A 236 -10.48 -12.04 -9.47
CA PRO A 236 -10.27 -10.65 -9.05
C PRO A 236 -11.05 -10.28 -7.80
N THR A 237 -10.47 -9.44 -6.95
CA THR A 237 -11.14 -8.91 -5.76
C THR A 237 -12.43 -8.16 -6.14
N GLY A 238 -13.53 -8.44 -5.45
CA GLY A 238 -14.85 -7.84 -5.74
C GLY A 238 -15.57 -8.45 -6.95
N PHE A 239 -15.03 -9.52 -7.55
CA PHE A 239 -15.66 -10.17 -8.70
C PHE A 239 -17.02 -10.78 -8.37
N SER A 240 -18.04 -10.35 -9.11
CA SER A 240 -19.37 -10.95 -9.10
C SER A 240 -19.95 -10.95 -10.50
N VAL A 241 -20.14 -12.15 -11.07
CA VAL A 241 -20.78 -12.32 -12.39
C VAL A 241 -22.19 -11.72 -12.39
N ILE A 242 -22.92 -11.88 -11.29
CA ILE A 242 -24.29 -11.37 -11.14
C ILE A 242 -24.29 -9.86 -10.86
N GLY A 243 -23.25 -9.34 -10.20
CA GLY A 243 -23.10 -7.91 -9.93
C GLY A 243 -23.04 -7.07 -11.18
N PHE A 244 -22.52 -7.61 -12.30
CA PHE A 244 -22.43 -6.91 -13.58
C PHE A 244 -23.78 -6.73 -14.30
N PHE A 245 -24.78 -7.56 -13.96
CA PHE A 245 -26.13 -7.48 -14.54
C PHE A 245 -27.14 -6.82 -13.59
N LYS A 246 -26.69 -6.36 -12.42
CA LYS A 246 -27.51 -5.53 -11.55
C LYS A 246 -27.38 -4.07 -12.02
N PRO A 247 -28.51 -3.37 -12.25
CA PRO A 247 -28.52 -1.96 -12.64
C PRO A 247 -27.98 -1.04 -11.55
#